data_AF-A0A1F9X3U7-F1
#
_entry.id   AF-A0A1F9X3U7-F1
#
_cell.length_a   1.000
_cell.length_b   1.000
_cell.length_c   1.000
_cell.angle_alpha   90.00
_cell.angle_beta   90.00
_cell.angle_gamma   90.00
#
_symmetry.space_group_name_H-M   'P 1'
#
loop_
_entity.id
_entity.type
_entity.pdbx_description
1 polymer ?
#
loop_
_entity_poly.entity_id
_entity_poly.type
_entity_poly.pdbx_seq_one_letter_code
_entity_poly.pdbx_strand_id
1 'polypeptide(L)' 'MTVCGEIGSDPVGACLLVGLGIQSISMNPSAIAVIRKELSNKYYKDLKMMAEESLTHQDSAEILKLWNKCYTTAD' A
#
# COMPACT_ATOMS: atom_id res chain seq x y z
N MET A 1 8.71 -9.98 10.17
CA MET A 1 7.57 -9.33 10.85
C MET A 1 6.38 -9.45 9.92
N THR A 2 5.29 -10.08 10.33
CA THR A 2 4.07 -10.23 9.53
C THR A 2 3.04 -9.25 10.07
N VAL A 3 2.52 -8.37 9.23
CA VAL A 3 1.43 -7.47 9.62
C VAL A 3 0.12 -8.24 9.46
N CYS A 4 -0.58 -8.46 10.57
CA CYS A 4 -1.94 -9.01 10.62
C CYS A 4 -2.90 -7.88 10.98
N GLY A 5 -3.78 -7.51 10.06
CA GLY A 5 -4.80 -6.49 10.25
C GLY A 5 -5.51 -6.18 8.93
N GLU A 6 -6.68 -5.56 9.00
CA GLU A 6 -7.47 -5.14 7.82
C GLU A 6 -6.65 -4.30 6.82
N ILE A 7 -5.61 -3.61 7.30
CA ILE A 7 -4.68 -2.84 6.47
C ILE A 7 -3.91 -3.68 5.42
N GLY A 8 -3.74 -4.98 5.65
CA GLY A 8 -3.16 -5.90 4.65
C GLY A 8 -4.16 -6.33 3.57
N SER A 9 -5.46 -6.18 3.85
CA SER A 9 -6.54 -6.41 2.87
C SER A 9 -6.97 -5.11 2.16
N ASP A 10 -6.43 -3.97 2.58
CA ASP A 10 -6.61 -2.67 1.92
C ASP A 10 -5.53 -2.47 0.83
N PRO A 11 -5.89 -2.05 -0.40
CA PRO A 11 -4.93 -1.84 -1.48
C PRO A 11 -3.84 -0.83 -1.15
N VAL A 12 -4.24 0.31 -0.57
CA VAL A 12 -3.34 1.40 -0.20
C VAL A 12 -2.38 0.91 0.88
N GLY A 13 -2.92 0.27 1.93
CA GLY A 13 -2.14 -0.32 2.99
C GLY A 13 -1.14 -1.36 2.48
N ALA A 14 -1.57 -2.30 1.65
CA ALA A 14 -0.68 -3.32 1.09
C ALA A 14 0.47 -2.73 0.26
N CYS A 15 0.19 -1.72 -0.57
CA CYS A 15 1.21 -1.05 -1.36
C CYS A 15 2.20 -0.24 -0.51
N LEU A 16 1.72 0.39 0.57
CA LEU A 16 2.57 1.06 1.56
C LEU A 16 3.50 0.06 2.25
N LEU A 17 2.96 -1.07 2.70
CA LEU A 17 3.75 -2.13 3.35
C LEU A 17 4.81 -2.70 2.40
N VAL A 18 4.47 -2.93 1.14
CA VAL A 18 5.43 -3.36 0.10
C VAL A 18 6.49 -2.29 -0.12
N GLY A 19 6.11 -1.01 -0.23
CA GLY A 19 7.04 0.11 -0.38
C GLY A 19 8.04 0.24 0.78
N LEU A 20 7.60 -0.08 2.00
CA LEU A 20 8.46 -0.15 3.20
C LEU A 20 9.38 -1.39 3.22
N GLY A 21 9.23 -2.31 2.26
CA GLY A 21 10.05 -3.52 2.15
C GLY A 21 9.49 -4.74 2.87
N ILE A 22 8.21 -4.72 3.26
CA ILE A 22 7.55 -5.89 3.86
C ILE A 22 7.26 -6.92 2.76
N GLN A 23 7.84 -8.11 2.92
CA GLN A 23 7.75 -9.20 1.95
C GLN A 23 6.63 -10.20 2.27
N SER A 24 6.00 -10.09 3.44
CA SER A 24 4.96 -11.03 3.88
C SER A 24 3.83 -10.28 4.57
N ILE A 25 2.67 -10.27 3.90
CA ILE A 25 1.43 -9.66 4.38
C ILE A 25 0.42 -10.79 4.56
N SER A 26 -0.20 -10.89 5.74
CA SER A 26 -1.30 -11.83 5.98
C SER A 26 -2.61 -11.13 5.62
N MET A 27 -3.44 -11.77 4.78
CA MET A 27 -4.71 -11.21 4.32
C MET A 27 -5.71 -12.33 4.02
N ASN A 28 -6.99 -11.96 3.89
CA ASN A 28 -8.01 -12.90 3.44
C ASN A 28 -7.74 -13.35 2.00
N PRO A 29 -8.00 -14.62 1.65
CA PRO A 29 -7.77 -15.14 0.31
C PRO A 29 -8.54 -14.37 -0.78
N SER A 30 -9.72 -13.84 -0.45
CA SER A 30 -10.51 -12.98 -1.34
C SER A 30 -9.82 -11.66 -1.69
N ALA A 31 -8.95 -11.13 -0.82
CA ALA A 31 -8.20 -9.89 -1.05
C ALA A 31 -6.96 -10.12 -1.92
N ILE A 32 -6.38 -11.33 -1.91
CA ILE A 32 -5.13 -11.64 -2.63
C ILE A 32 -5.21 -11.27 -4.11
N ALA A 33 -6.33 -11.59 -4.78
CA ALA A 33 -6.50 -11.30 -6.20
C ALA A 33 -6.49 -9.79 -6.51
N VAL A 34 -7.18 -9.01 -5.67
CA VAL A 34 -7.25 -7.54 -5.80
C VAL A 34 -5.89 -6.92 -5.53
N ILE A 35 -5.28 -7.24 -4.39
CA ILE A 35 -3.97 -6.70 -4.00
C ILE A 35 -2.89 -7.06 -5.02
N ARG A 36 -2.87 -8.30 -5.53
CA ARG A 36 -1.90 -8.72 -6.54
C ARG A 36 -2.08 -7.97 -7.86
N LYS A 37 -3.33 -7.70 -8.27
CA LYS A 37 -3.62 -6.91 -9.47
C LYS A 37 -3.12 -5.48 -9.32
N GLU A 38 -3.38 -4.85 -8.18
CA GLU A 38 -2.94 -3.49 -7.88
C GLU A 38 -1.41 -3.38 -7.87
N LEU A 39 -0.73 -4.29 -7.16
CA LEU A 39 0.74 -4.34 -7.13
C LEU A 39 1.36 -4.61 -8.51
N SER A 40 0.72 -5.43 -9.34
CA SER A 40 1.22 -5.73 -10.69
C SER A 40 1.20 -4.52 -11.63
N ASN A 41 0.42 -3.48 -11.31
CA ASN A 41 0.30 -2.25 -12.09
C ASN A 41 1.21 -1.12 -11.58
N LYS A 42 2.03 -1.37 -10.55
CA LYS A 42 2.88 -0.36 -9.91
C LYS A 42 4.35 -0.79 -9.95
N TYR A 43 5.26 0.16 -10.14
CA TYR A 43 6.68 -0.11 -9.99
C TYR A 43 7.08 -0.05 -8.52
N TYR A 44 7.87 -1.04 -8.08
CA TYR A 44 8.40 -1.07 -6.72
C TYR A 44 9.14 0.22 -6.33
N LYS A 45 9.86 0.84 -7.28
CA LYS A 45 10.57 2.10 -7.06
C LYS A 45 9.62 3.23 -6.65
N ASP A 46 8.45 3.34 -7.29
CA ASP A 46 7.44 4.35 -6.96
C ASP A 46 6.81 4.09 -5.59
N LEU A 47 6.49 2.81 -5.31
CA LEU A 47 5.98 2.41 -4.00
C LEU A 47 6.97 2.75 -2.88
N LYS A 48 8.26 2.51 -3.11
CA LYS A 48 9.32 2.83 -2.15
C LYS A 48 9.42 4.34 -1.91
N MET A 49 9.47 5.14 -2.97
CA MET A 49 9.54 6.61 -2.83
C MET A 49 8.34 7.16 -2.06
N MET A 50 7.13 6.71 -2.37
CA MET A 50 5.91 7.14 -1.65
C MET A 50 5.90 6.68 -0.19
N ALA A 51 6.39 5.47 0.09
CA ALA A 51 6.51 4.98 1.46
C ALA A 51 7.52 5.81 2.27
N GLU A 52 8.67 6.16 1.68
CA GLU A 52 9.67 7.04 2.29
C GLU A 52 9.10 8.45 2.52
N GLU A 53 8.35 9.01 1.57
CA GLU A 53 7.65 10.29 1.72
C GLU A 53 6.61 10.24 2.86
N SER A 54 5.87 9.13 2.97
CA SER A 54 4.87 8.93 4.03
C SER A 54 5.47 8.99 5.44
N LEU A 55 6.72 8.52 5.60
CA LEU A 55 7.44 8.59 6.88
C LEU A 55 7.80 10.03 7.28
N THR A 56 7.74 10.99 6.35
CA THR A 56 7.98 12.41 6.64
C THR A 56 6.72 13.14 7.14
N HIS A 57 5.55 12.53 6.99
CA HIS A 57 4.28 13.08 7.46
C HIS A 57 3.97 12.60 8.89
N GLN A 58 3.54 13.54 9.74
CA GLN A 58 3.12 13.23 11.11
C GLN A 58 1.61 12.96 11.23
N ASP A 59 0.85 13.27 10.18
CA ASP A 59 -0.60 13.15 10.15
C ASP A 59 -1.07 12.05 9.19
N SER A 60 -1.91 11.16 9.69
CA SER A 60 -2.45 10.04 8.92
C SER A 60 -3.34 10.46 7.75
N ALA A 61 -4.02 11.62 7.82
CA ALA A 61 -4.84 12.12 6.71
C ALA A 61 -3.99 12.62 5.55
N GLU A 62 -2.81 13.21 5.83
CA GLU A 62 -1.86 13.61 4.79
C GLU A 62 -1.27 12.40 4.06
N ILE A 63 -0.94 11.33 4.80
CA ILE A 63 -0.53 10.04 4.20
C ILE A 63 -1.66 9.52 3.31
N LEU A 64 -2.91 9.46 3.82
CA LEU A 64 -4.03 8.98 3.00
C LEU A 64 -4.26 9.84 1.75
N LYS A 65 -4.08 11.17 1.81
CA LYS A 65 -4.18 12.04 0.62
C LYS A 65 -3.09 11.76 -0.41
N LEU A 66 -1.84 11.56 0.05
CA LEU A 66 -0.71 11.21 -0.81
C LEU A 66 -1.00 9.94 -1.60
N TRP A 67 -1.48 8.90 -0.91
CA TRP A 67 -1.78 7.63 -1.52
C TRP A 67 -3.05 7.67 -2.38
N ASN A 68 -4.11 8.38 -1.96
CA ASN A 68 -5.32 8.55 -2.76
C ASN A 68 -5.06 9.20 -4.12
N LYS A 69 -4.10 10.13 -4.24
CA LYS A 69 -3.69 10.67 -5.55
C LYS A 69 -3.17 9.59 -6.51
N CYS A 70 -2.53 8.56 -5.99
CA CYS A 70 -1.99 7.45 -6.78
C CYS A 70 -3.05 6.38 -7.12
N TYR A 71 -4.19 6.40 -6.41
CA TYR A 71 -5.32 5.48 -6.58
C TYR A 71 -6.53 6.10 -7.31
N THR A 72 -6.64 7.44 -7.39
CA THR A 72 -7.77 8.16 -8.03
C THR A 72 -7.70 8.23 -9.57
N THR A 73 -7.23 7.15 -10.19
CA THR A 73 -7.40 6.89 -11.63
C THR A 73 -7.82 5.45 -11.85
N ALA A 74 -8.97 5.10 -11.29
CA ALA A 74 -9.78 3.97 -11.73
C ALA A 74 -11.21 4.20 -11.25
N ASP A 75 -11.99 4.83 -12.13
CA ASP A 75 -13.42 4.52 -12.28
C ASP A 75 -13.56 3.02 -12.61
#